data_AF-A0A8E7EHU3-F1
#
_entry.id   AF-A0A8E7EHU3-F1
#
_cell.length_a   1.000
_cell.length_b   1.000
_cell.length_c   1.000
_cell.angle_alpha   90.00
_cell.angle_beta   90.00
_cell.angle_gamma   90.00
#
_symmetry.space_group_name_H-M   'P 1'
#
loop_
_entity.id
_entity.type
_entity.pdbx_description
1 polymer ?
#
loop_
_entity_poly.entity_id
_entity_poly.type
_entity_poly.pdbx_seq_one_letter_code
_entity_poly.pdbx_strand_id
1 'polypeptide(L)'
;MSFENGMKHFKEGNLKNALREFEDEIEQNDQNDKAWNALGICYSKTGDYESASTCFENALILSPDNSTYQNNFERNEASKSETDDILTLEDKPKPQKSSVSKTPNQDDQYRSPYIPAALSIFPGLGHVYNGLGGFAGLLRSLITSLLYPFVIGFFIHLYLIYDSYKIRQQMNNGEIEPKFGILMDYVIYFLLIPVLLALTVILAAVIAAFVFGMAGSAG
;
A
#
# COMPACT_ATOMS: atom_id res chain seq x y z
N MET A 1 -13.86 24.82 -5.55
CA MET A 1 -14.74 25.27 -4.43
C MET A 1 -14.33 24.60 -3.13
N SER A 2 -13.82 23.37 -3.17
CA SER A 2 -13.41 22.61 -1.98
C SER A 2 -12.30 23.29 -1.17
N PHE A 3 -11.27 23.86 -1.81
CA PHE A 3 -10.22 24.62 -1.10
C PHE A 3 -10.75 25.82 -0.28
N GLU A 4 -11.64 26.63 -0.85
CA GLU A 4 -12.20 27.81 -0.16
C GLU A 4 -13.09 27.41 1.01
N ASN A 5 -13.89 26.35 0.85
CA ASN A 5 -14.70 25.77 1.91
C ASN A 5 -13.84 25.19 3.04
N GLY A 6 -12.77 24.47 2.69
CA GLY A 6 -11.79 23.97 3.65
C GLY A 6 -11.15 25.09 4.44
N MET A 7 -10.75 26.18 3.78
CA MET A 7 -10.20 27.37 4.44
C MET A 7 -11.22 28.06 5.35
N LYS A 8 -12.49 28.08 4.98
CA LYS A 8 -13.57 28.61 5.83
C LYS A 8 -13.70 27.78 7.11
N HIS A 9 -13.83 26.46 6.98
CA HIS A 9 -13.94 25.57 8.14
C HIS A 9 -12.70 25.58 9.02
N PHE A 10 -11.51 25.71 8.42
CA PHE A 10 -10.26 25.87 9.16
C PHE A 10 -10.26 27.13 10.03
N LYS A 11 -10.69 28.27 9.48
CA LYS A 11 -10.81 29.54 10.23
C LYS A 11 -11.86 29.47 11.34
N GLU A 12 -12.92 28.70 11.13
CA GLU A 12 -13.96 28.43 12.14
C GLU A 12 -13.49 27.45 13.23
N GLY A 13 -12.27 26.89 13.12
CA GLY A 13 -11.74 25.88 14.05
C GLY A 13 -12.36 24.50 13.87
N ASN A 14 -13.20 24.30 12.85
CA ASN A 14 -13.80 23.02 12.53
C ASN A 14 -12.81 22.18 11.70
N LEU A 15 -11.79 21.65 12.39
CA LEU A 15 -10.71 20.88 11.76
C LEU A 15 -11.22 19.62 11.04
N LYS A 16 -12.28 18.98 11.54
CA LYS A 16 -12.85 17.77 10.90
C LYS A 16 -13.41 18.06 9.52
N ASN A 17 -14.21 19.11 9.39
CA ASN A 17 -14.75 19.47 8.07
C ASN A 17 -13.64 20.06 7.18
N ALA A 18 -12.69 20.81 7.74
CA ALA A 18 -11.56 21.33 6.98
C ALA A 18 -10.72 20.19 6.36
N LEU A 19 -10.39 19.15 7.14
CA LEU A 19 -9.69 17.96 6.65
C LEU A 19 -10.41 17.35 5.44
N ARG A 20 -11.71 17.08 5.56
CA ARG A 20 -12.51 16.48 4.48
C ARG A 20 -12.50 17.33 3.21
N GLU A 21 -12.74 18.63 3.34
CA GLU A 21 -12.79 19.52 2.15
C GLU A 21 -11.40 19.68 1.49
N PHE A 22 -10.31 19.58 2.26
CA PHE A 22 -8.95 19.58 1.71
C PHE A 22 -8.59 18.23 1.07
N GLU A 23 -9.02 17.10 1.65
CA GLU A 23 -8.90 15.77 1.03
C GLU A 23 -9.64 15.70 -0.30
N ASP A 24 -10.87 16.19 -0.35
CA ASP A 24 -11.65 16.24 -1.59
C ASP A 24 -10.98 17.14 -2.65
N GLU A 25 -10.30 18.21 -2.23
CA GLU A 25 -9.55 19.09 -3.14
C GLU A 25 -8.33 18.39 -3.74
N ILE A 26 -7.53 17.68 -2.94
CA ILE A 26 -6.34 16.97 -3.45
C ILE A 26 -6.72 15.74 -4.31
N GLU A 27 -7.89 15.13 -4.07
CA GLU A 27 -8.39 14.06 -4.93
C GLU A 27 -8.79 14.58 -6.31
N GLN A 28 -9.33 15.81 -6.39
CA GLN A 28 -9.70 16.44 -7.65
C GLN A 28 -8.53 17.12 -8.36
N ASN A 29 -7.60 17.67 -7.59
CA ASN A 29 -6.44 18.40 -8.08
C ASN A 29 -5.23 18.21 -7.17
N ASP A 30 -4.47 17.16 -7.45
CA ASP A 30 -3.26 16.81 -6.70
C ASP A 30 -2.10 17.80 -6.89
N GLN A 31 -2.20 18.74 -7.84
CA GLN A 31 -1.21 19.79 -8.10
C GLN A 31 -1.41 21.06 -7.25
N ASN A 32 -2.39 21.07 -6.35
CA ASN A 32 -2.65 22.18 -5.46
C ASN A 32 -1.75 22.13 -4.22
N ASP A 33 -0.55 22.71 -4.32
CA ASP A 33 0.46 22.82 -3.26
C ASP A 33 -0.10 23.41 -1.96
N LYS A 34 -0.98 24.41 -2.07
CA LYS A 34 -1.63 25.06 -0.92
C LYS A 34 -2.60 24.13 -0.20
N ALA A 35 -3.32 23.27 -0.92
CA ALA A 35 -4.22 22.29 -0.33
C ALA A 35 -3.43 21.24 0.46
N TRP A 36 -2.34 20.73 -0.09
CA TRP A 36 -1.42 19.84 0.61
C TRP A 36 -0.88 20.45 1.90
N ASN A 37 -0.37 21.68 1.85
CA ASN A 37 0.12 22.35 3.05
C ASN A 37 -1.00 22.63 4.07
N ALA A 38 -2.19 23.03 3.63
CA ALA A 38 -3.33 23.28 4.53
C ALA A 38 -3.80 21.99 5.21
N LEU A 39 -3.83 20.87 4.49
CA LEU A 39 -4.13 19.55 5.02
C LEU A 39 -3.08 19.12 6.06
N GLY A 40 -1.79 19.34 5.78
CA GLY A 40 -0.71 19.09 6.73
C GLY A 40 -0.84 19.89 8.03
N ILE A 41 -1.21 21.17 7.94
CA ILE A 41 -1.47 21.98 9.14
C ILE A 41 -2.64 21.42 9.96
N CYS A 42 -3.71 20.97 9.30
CA CYS A 42 -4.85 20.37 9.98
C CYS A 42 -4.44 19.10 10.73
N TYR A 43 -3.71 18.19 10.07
CA TYR A 43 -3.21 16.96 10.68
C TYR A 43 -2.29 17.23 11.88
N SER A 44 -1.35 18.17 11.72
CA SER A 44 -0.44 18.60 12.79
C SER A 44 -1.19 19.16 14.00
N LYS A 45 -2.24 19.97 13.77
CA LYS A 45 -3.11 20.49 14.85
C LYS A 45 -3.94 19.41 15.54
N THR A 46 -4.27 18.33 14.84
CA THR A 46 -4.96 17.18 15.43
C THR A 46 -4.00 16.18 16.11
N GLY A 47 -2.69 16.44 16.08
CA GLY A 47 -1.65 15.58 16.66
C GLY A 47 -1.26 14.39 15.79
N ASP A 48 -1.76 14.32 14.55
CA ASP A 48 -1.32 13.32 13.58
C ASP A 48 -0.12 13.87 12.80
N TYR A 49 1.03 13.86 13.47
CA TYR A 49 2.24 14.44 12.92
C TYR A 49 2.76 13.66 11.71
N GLU A 50 2.55 12.35 11.62
CA GLU A 50 3.01 11.52 10.48
C GLU A 50 2.26 11.86 9.19
N SER A 51 0.93 11.91 9.26
CA SER A 51 0.10 12.31 8.13
C SER A 51 0.41 13.75 7.71
N ALA A 52 0.70 14.62 8.68
CA ALA A 52 1.13 15.99 8.42
C ALA A 52 2.47 16.05 7.68
N SER A 53 3.48 15.28 8.08
CA SER A 53 4.79 15.18 7.40
C SER A 53 4.60 14.85 5.92
N THR A 54 3.81 13.82 5.64
CA THR A 54 3.52 13.37 4.26
C THR A 54 2.86 14.48 3.43
N CYS A 55 1.91 15.20 4.03
CA CYS A 55 1.23 16.32 3.34
C CYS A 55 2.19 17.48 3.04
N PHE A 56 3.07 17.82 3.99
CA PHE A 56 4.07 18.89 3.78
C PHE A 56 5.13 18.52 2.76
N GLU A 57 5.58 17.26 2.71
CA GLU A 57 6.50 16.76 1.69
C GLU A 57 5.89 16.90 0.29
N ASN A 58 4.64 16.52 0.10
CA ASN A 58 3.94 16.70 -1.18
C ASN A 58 3.83 18.18 -1.57
N ALA A 59 3.55 19.07 -0.63
CA ALA A 59 3.56 20.51 -0.89
C ALA A 59 4.94 21.04 -1.31
N LEU A 60 6.02 20.54 -0.69
CA LEU A 60 7.40 20.89 -1.01
C LEU A 60 7.88 20.29 -2.35
N ILE A 61 7.39 19.11 -2.75
CA ILE A 61 7.66 18.56 -4.09
C ILE A 61 7.11 19.49 -5.18
N LEU A 62 5.90 20.03 -4.96
CA LEU A 62 5.24 20.95 -5.89
C LEU A 62 5.81 22.37 -5.84
N SER A 63 6.34 22.80 -4.70
CA SER A 63 6.94 24.12 -4.51
C SER A 63 8.16 24.05 -3.57
N PRO A 64 9.33 23.62 -4.10
CA PRO A 64 10.52 23.33 -3.29
C PRO A 64 11.10 24.53 -2.55
N ASP A 65 10.96 25.73 -3.12
CA ASP A 65 11.53 26.96 -2.57
C ASP A 65 10.58 27.71 -1.63
N ASN A 66 9.44 27.10 -1.25
CA ASN A 66 8.47 27.74 -0.39
C ASN A 66 8.86 27.63 1.10
N SER A 67 9.54 28.67 1.58
CA SER A 67 9.95 28.80 3.00
C SER A 67 8.82 28.61 4.01
N THR A 68 7.56 28.93 3.65
CA THR A 68 6.43 28.72 4.57
C THR A 68 6.15 27.24 4.77
N TYR A 69 6.22 26.43 3.72
CA TYR A 69 5.96 25.00 3.78
C TYR A 69 7.08 24.28 4.52
N GLN A 70 8.32 24.69 4.26
CA GLN A 70 9.48 24.19 4.98
C GLN A 70 9.38 24.46 6.49
N ASN A 71 9.02 25.68 6.89
CA ASN A 71 8.83 26.02 8.31
C ASN A 71 7.71 25.20 8.97
N ASN A 72 6.62 24.91 8.24
CA ASN A 72 5.53 24.09 8.77
C ASN A 72 5.95 22.62 8.94
N PHE A 73 6.72 22.09 7.99
CA PHE A 73 7.30 20.76 8.06
C PHE A 73 8.26 20.63 9.25
N GLU A 74 9.23 21.55 9.38
CA GLU A 74 10.21 21.54 10.47
C GLU A 74 9.53 21.62 11.85
N ARG A 75 8.49 22.46 11.97
CA ARG A 75 7.70 22.56 13.20
C ARG A 75 6.98 21.25 13.52
N ASN A 76 6.45 20.59 12.50
CA ASN A 76 5.76 19.32 12.66
C ASN A 76 6.72 18.21 13.12
N GLU A 77 7.90 18.10 12.51
CA GLU A 77 8.91 17.13 12.90
C GLU A 77 9.42 17.36 14.33
N ALA A 78 9.55 18.62 14.76
CA ALA A 78 9.87 18.93 16.15
C ALA A 78 8.79 18.44 17.12
N SER A 79 7.50 18.68 16.82
CA SER A 79 6.38 18.19 17.65
C SER A 79 6.27 16.68 17.68
N LYS A 80 6.60 16.01 16.55
CA LYS A 80 6.68 14.55 16.44
C LYS A 80 7.75 13.97 17.35
N SER A 81 8.96 14.52 17.30
CA SER A 81 10.09 14.10 18.14
C SER A 81 9.80 14.30 19.63
N GLU A 82 9.17 15.41 20.02
CA GLU A 82 8.79 15.66 21.42
C GLU A 82 7.77 14.62 21.91
N THR A 83 6.81 14.22 21.08
CA THR A 83 5.89 13.14 21.44
C THR A 83 6.55 11.77 21.52
N ASP A 84 7.55 11.50 20.67
CA ASP A 84 8.29 10.24 20.70
C ASP A 84 9.16 10.14 21.97
N ASP A 85 9.83 11.22 22.36
CA ASP A 85 10.63 11.27 23.59
C ASP A 85 9.76 11.11 24.85
N ILE A 86 8.59 11.75 24.90
CA ILE A 86 7.63 11.61 26.01
C ILE A 86 7.13 10.16 26.13
N LEU A 87 6.94 9.45 25.02
CA LEU A 87 6.51 8.05 24.99
C LEU A 87 7.60 7.04 25.42
N THR A 88 8.87 7.46 25.50
CA THR A 88 10.00 6.60 25.89
C THR A 88 10.37 6.68 27.39
N LEU A 89 9.93 7.73 28.09
CA LEU A 89 10.33 8.01 29.48
C LEU A 89 9.36 7.47 30.56
N GLU A 90 8.18 6.97 30.20
CA GLU A 90 7.22 6.38 31.17
C GLU A 90 7.26 4.84 31.20
N ASP A 91 7.71 4.28 32.33
CA ASP A 91 7.58 2.86 32.68
C ASP A 91 6.11 2.54 33.06
N LYS A 92 5.49 1.57 32.37
CA LYS A 92 4.03 1.48 32.09
C LYS A 92 3.11 1.15 33.28
N PRO A 93 1.83 1.61 33.26
CA PRO A 93 0.71 0.67 33.03
C PRO A 93 -0.45 1.25 32.17
N LYS A 94 -1.20 0.41 31.44
CA LYS A 94 -2.39 0.81 30.62
C LYS A 94 -3.72 0.67 31.46
N PRO A 95 -4.86 1.37 31.19
CA PRO A 95 -5.37 2.72 31.60
C PRO A 95 -6.87 2.75 32.09
N GLN A 96 -7.53 3.88 32.43
CA GLN A 96 -9.03 4.06 32.42
C GLN A 96 -9.55 5.53 32.33
N LYS A 97 -10.67 5.75 31.59
CA LYS A 97 -11.33 7.02 31.12
C LYS A 97 -12.49 7.53 32.02
N SER A 98 -12.86 8.82 31.95
CA SER A 98 -14.26 9.30 32.11
C SER A 98 -14.96 9.40 30.74
N SER A 99 -16.05 8.72 30.40
CA SER A 99 -16.65 7.46 30.88
C SER A 99 -17.62 7.05 29.75
N VAL A 100 -17.15 6.44 28.67
CA VAL A 100 -17.02 4.98 28.64
C VAL A 100 -15.60 4.58 28.97
N SER A 101 -15.46 4.02 30.17
CA SER A 101 -14.30 3.26 30.58
C SER A 101 -13.93 2.24 29.51
N LYS A 102 -12.79 2.47 28.89
CA LYS A 102 -11.86 1.41 28.53
C LYS A 102 -10.49 1.99 28.95
N THR A 103 -9.85 1.62 30.06
CA THR A 103 -9.36 0.27 30.34
C THR A 103 -9.37 -0.52 29.07
N PRO A 104 -8.19 -0.66 28.45
CA PRO A 104 -7.57 -1.94 28.42
C PRO A 104 -7.95 -2.63 29.71
N ASN A 105 -9.00 -3.44 29.61
CA ASN A 105 -8.91 -4.75 30.20
C ASN A 105 -7.46 -5.23 29.95
N GLN A 106 -6.97 -6.13 30.79
CA GLN A 106 -5.82 -6.95 30.40
C GLN A 106 -6.01 -7.67 29.02
N ASP A 107 -7.19 -7.47 28.39
CA ASP A 107 -7.63 -7.91 27.08
C ASP A 107 -7.53 -6.87 25.93
N ASP A 108 -7.27 -5.55 26.11
CA ASP A 108 -7.06 -4.66 24.94
C ASP A 108 -5.63 -4.88 24.40
N GLN A 109 -5.54 -5.98 23.66
CA GLN A 109 -4.43 -6.49 22.90
C GLN A 109 -3.59 -5.36 22.30
N TYR A 110 -2.42 -5.11 22.87
CA TYR A 110 -1.35 -4.37 22.21
C TYR A 110 -1.08 -5.06 20.87
N ARG A 111 -1.60 -4.49 19.78
CA ARG A 111 -1.41 -5.04 18.44
C ARG A 111 -0.03 -4.61 17.97
N SER A 112 0.92 -5.51 18.22
CA SER A 112 2.28 -5.42 17.71
C SER A 112 2.27 -5.03 16.23
N PRO A 113 3.04 -4.02 15.81
CA PRO A 113 3.12 -3.58 14.40
C PRO A 113 3.76 -4.65 13.51
N TYR A 114 4.43 -5.63 14.10
CA TYR A 114 5.00 -6.76 13.40
C TYR A 114 3.92 -7.69 12.82
N ILE A 115 2.71 -7.74 13.42
CA ILE A 115 1.62 -8.57 12.93
C ILE A 115 1.03 -8.05 11.62
N PRO A 116 0.59 -6.77 11.48
CA PRO A 116 0.15 -6.24 10.19
C PRO A 116 1.29 -6.22 9.16
N ALA A 117 2.53 -5.99 9.57
CA ALA A 117 3.69 -6.08 8.70
C ALA A 117 3.92 -7.51 8.16
N ALA A 118 3.84 -8.52 9.03
CA ALA A 118 3.92 -9.93 8.64
C ALA A 118 2.72 -10.35 7.78
N LEU A 119 1.52 -9.84 8.07
CA LEU A 119 0.32 -10.10 7.28
C LEU A 119 0.39 -9.45 5.89
N SER A 120 1.20 -8.40 5.71
CA SER A 120 1.42 -7.74 4.43
C SER A 120 2.25 -8.57 3.44
N ILE A 121 2.80 -9.71 3.86
CA ILE A 121 3.32 -10.74 2.93
C ILE A 121 2.21 -11.16 1.95
N PHE A 122 0.96 -11.16 2.42
CA PHE A 122 -0.20 -11.26 1.56
C PHE A 122 -0.76 -9.86 1.28
N PRO A 123 -0.91 -9.50 0.00
CA PRO A 123 -1.42 -8.21 -0.42
C PRO A 123 -2.71 -7.82 0.30
N GLY A 124 -2.68 -6.70 1.04
CA GLY A 124 -3.85 -6.07 1.61
C GLY A 124 -4.30 -6.60 2.96
N LEU A 125 -3.76 -7.72 3.44
CA LEU A 125 -4.12 -8.28 4.75
C LEU A 125 -3.67 -7.36 5.91
N GLY A 126 -2.55 -6.65 5.75
CA GLY A 126 -2.12 -5.63 6.72
C GLY A 126 -3.12 -4.46 6.85
N HIS A 127 -3.71 -4.02 5.73
CA HIS A 127 -4.71 -2.95 5.73
C HIS A 127 -6.01 -3.36 6.43
N VAL A 128 -6.46 -4.60 6.24
CA VAL A 128 -7.62 -5.15 6.96
C VAL A 128 -7.36 -5.31 8.43
N TYR A 129 -6.17 -5.79 8.78
CA TYR A 129 -5.79 -5.96 10.18
C TYR A 129 -5.83 -4.63 10.94
N ASN A 130 -5.47 -3.55 10.24
CA ASN A 130 -5.54 -2.18 10.74
C ASN A 130 -6.93 -1.54 10.62
N GLY A 131 -7.92 -2.23 10.05
CA GLY A 131 -9.30 -1.72 9.87
C GLY A 131 -9.43 -0.67 8.76
N LEU A 132 -8.41 -0.47 7.94
CA LEU A 132 -8.37 0.53 6.86
C LEU A 132 -9.01 -0.07 5.58
N GLY A 133 -10.10 0.52 5.10
CA GLY A 133 -10.71 0.17 3.80
C GLY A 133 -11.59 -1.10 3.75
N GLY A 134 -11.70 -1.87 4.83
CA GLY A 134 -12.61 -3.03 4.92
C GLY A 134 -12.46 -4.03 3.76
N PHE A 135 -13.58 -4.62 3.33
CA PHE A 135 -13.61 -5.58 2.21
C PHE A 135 -13.16 -4.95 0.88
N ALA A 136 -13.44 -3.66 0.66
CA ALA A 136 -13.03 -2.95 -0.54
C ALA A 136 -11.49 -2.79 -0.65
N GLY A 137 -10.83 -2.55 0.48
CA GLY A 137 -9.36 -2.49 0.57
C GLY A 137 -8.70 -3.83 0.25
N LEU A 138 -9.27 -4.94 0.73
CA LEU A 138 -8.82 -6.29 0.35
C LEU A 138 -8.95 -6.51 -1.14
N LEU A 139 -10.13 -6.21 -1.67
CA LEU A 139 -10.43 -6.50 -3.06
C LEU A 139 -9.47 -5.73 -3.98
N ARG A 140 -9.24 -4.45 -3.68
CA ARG A 140 -8.25 -3.62 -4.38
C ARG A 140 -6.85 -4.24 -4.33
N SER A 141 -6.37 -4.60 -3.14
CA SER A 141 -5.02 -5.15 -3.00
C SER A 141 -4.86 -6.53 -3.66
N LEU A 142 -5.90 -7.37 -3.58
CA LEU A 142 -5.89 -8.69 -4.19
C LEU A 142 -5.90 -8.58 -5.72
N ILE A 143 -6.68 -7.65 -6.28
CA ILE A 143 -6.68 -7.35 -7.72
C ILE A 143 -5.30 -6.86 -8.17
N THR A 144 -4.71 -5.87 -7.46
CA THR A 144 -3.40 -5.32 -7.84
C THR A 144 -2.33 -6.40 -7.84
N SER A 145 -2.29 -7.26 -6.83
CA SER A 145 -1.26 -8.30 -6.75
C SER A 145 -1.52 -9.52 -7.61
N LEU A 146 -2.77 -9.82 -7.93
CA LEU A 146 -3.08 -10.81 -8.96
C LEU A 146 -2.60 -10.31 -10.32
N LEU A 147 -2.84 -9.03 -10.66
CA LEU A 147 -2.51 -8.45 -11.97
C LEU A 147 -1.00 -8.18 -12.17
N TYR A 148 -0.28 -7.80 -11.11
CA TYR A 148 1.14 -7.45 -11.17
C TYR A 148 2.05 -8.46 -11.91
N PRO A 149 2.02 -9.78 -11.61
CA PRO A 149 2.85 -10.75 -12.33
C PRO A 149 2.45 -10.92 -13.80
N PHE A 150 1.17 -10.73 -14.16
CA PHE A 150 0.74 -10.79 -15.56
C PHE A 150 1.25 -9.60 -16.37
N VAL A 151 1.25 -8.40 -15.78
CA VAL A 151 1.77 -7.20 -16.44
C VAL A 151 3.26 -7.35 -16.73
N ILE A 152 4.05 -7.75 -15.72
CA ILE A 152 5.49 -8.00 -15.89
C ILE A 152 5.73 -9.14 -16.89
N GLY A 153 5.00 -10.25 -16.74
CA GLY A 153 5.10 -11.40 -17.62
C GLY A 153 4.79 -11.03 -19.07
N PHE A 154 3.79 -10.19 -19.32
CA PHE A 154 3.42 -9.74 -20.65
C PHE A 154 4.57 -8.98 -21.34
N PHE A 155 5.21 -8.04 -20.65
CA PHE A 155 6.36 -7.31 -21.22
C PHE A 155 7.57 -8.22 -21.49
N ILE A 156 7.84 -9.19 -20.61
CA ILE A 156 8.89 -10.19 -20.84
C ILE A 156 8.58 -11.01 -22.11
N HIS A 157 7.33 -11.44 -22.30
CA HIS A 157 6.95 -12.19 -23.49
C HIS A 157 7.10 -11.35 -24.77
N LEU A 158 6.69 -10.08 -24.76
CA LEU A 158 6.90 -9.17 -25.88
C LEU A 158 8.39 -9.02 -26.23
N TYR A 159 9.24 -8.89 -25.22
CA TYR A 159 10.68 -8.82 -25.41
C TYR A 159 11.24 -10.11 -26.02
N LEU A 160 10.83 -11.28 -25.54
CA LEU A 160 11.27 -12.58 -26.09
C LEU A 160 10.83 -12.80 -27.54
N ILE A 161 9.63 -12.33 -27.91
CA ILE A 161 9.14 -12.37 -29.29
C ILE A 161 10.00 -11.45 -30.18
N TYR A 162 10.27 -10.24 -29.72
CA TYR A 162 11.12 -9.28 -30.43
C TYR A 162 12.54 -9.82 -30.62
N ASP A 163 13.16 -10.35 -29.56
CA ASP A 163 14.50 -10.93 -29.59
C ASP A 163 14.56 -12.11 -30.56
N SER A 164 13.58 -13.01 -30.52
CA SER A 164 13.46 -14.13 -31.46
C SER A 164 13.32 -13.69 -32.92
N TYR A 165 12.60 -12.60 -33.18
CA TYR A 165 12.48 -12.01 -34.51
C TYR A 165 13.84 -11.46 -34.99
N LYS A 166 14.54 -10.71 -34.13
CA LYS A 166 15.85 -10.14 -34.44
C LYS A 166 16.89 -11.23 -34.72
N ILE A 167 16.95 -12.27 -33.89
CA ILE A 167 17.85 -13.40 -34.09
C ILE A 167 17.59 -14.09 -35.43
N ARG A 168 16.32 -14.29 -35.82
CA ARG A 168 15.99 -14.85 -37.13
C ARG A 168 16.44 -13.95 -38.28
N GLN A 169 16.33 -12.63 -38.15
CA GLN A 169 16.84 -11.71 -39.16
C GLN A 169 18.37 -11.85 -39.31
N GLN A 170 19.09 -11.96 -38.20
CA GLN A 170 20.54 -12.17 -38.19
C GLN A 170 20.93 -13.50 -38.84
N MET A 171 20.17 -14.58 -38.59
CA MET A 171 20.38 -15.88 -39.27
C MET A 171 20.15 -15.77 -40.79
N ASN A 172 19.09 -15.08 -41.23
CA ASN A 172 18.80 -14.88 -42.65
C ASN A 172 19.88 -14.04 -43.36
N ASN A 173 20.51 -13.12 -42.63
CA ASN A 173 21.62 -12.32 -43.13
C ASN A 173 22.96 -13.09 -43.12
N GLY A 174 23.01 -14.31 -42.59
CA GLY A 174 24.23 -15.11 -42.45
C GLY A 174 25.15 -14.67 -41.31
N GLU A 175 24.69 -13.81 -40.40
CA GLU A 175 25.49 -13.34 -39.25
C GLU A 175 25.62 -14.42 -38.16
N ILE A 176 24.65 -15.33 -38.06
CA ILE A 176 24.59 -16.39 -37.04
C ILE A 176 24.21 -17.72 -37.72
N GLU A 177 24.98 -18.78 -37.46
CA GLU A 177 24.65 -20.13 -37.95
C GLU A 177 23.45 -20.73 -37.20
N PRO A 178 22.48 -21.36 -37.90
CA PRO A 178 21.33 -21.99 -37.27
C PRO A 178 21.76 -23.25 -36.50
N LYS A 179 21.61 -23.22 -35.17
CA LYS A 179 21.83 -24.41 -34.33
C LYS A 179 20.55 -25.23 -34.28
N PHE A 180 20.51 -26.34 -35.01
CA PHE A 180 19.39 -27.29 -34.99
C PHE A 180 19.45 -28.23 -33.76
N GLY A 181 19.19 -27.68 -32.58
CA GLY A 181 19.07 -28.47 -31.33
C GLY A 181 17.83 -28.11 -30.48
N ILE A 182 17.07 -27.09 -30.88
CA ILE A 182 16.15 -26.35 -30.00
C ILE A 182 14.74 -26.98 -29.95
N LEU A 183 14.39 -27.83 -30.93
CA LEU A 183 13.04 -28.38 -31.05
C LEU A 183 12.68 -29.31 -29.88
N MET A 184 13.63 -30.08 -29.37
CA MET A 184 13.40 -31.00 -28.24
C MET A 184 13.09 -30.23 -26.96
N ASP A 185 13.78 -29.12 -26.71
CA ASP A 185 13.54 -28.28 -25.53
C ASP A 185 12.14 -27.66 -25.57
N TYR A 186 11.70 -27.17 -26.74
CA TYR A 186 10.33 -26.64 -26.89
C TYR A 186 9.25 -27.69 -26.65
N VAL A 187 9.46 -28.93 -27.12
CA VAL A 187 8.52 -30.03 -26.88
C VAL A 187 8.45 -30.35 -25.38
N ILE A 188 9.59 -30.36 -24.67
CA ILE A 188 9.63 -30.55 -23.22
C ILE A 188 8.85 -29.44 -22.50
N TYR A 189 9.10 -28.17 -22.82
CA TYR A 189 8.36 -27.06 -22.21
C TYR A 189 6.84 -27.15 -22.49
N PHE A 190 6.46 -27.46 -23.73
CA PHE A 190 5.06 -27.60 -24.13
C PHE A 190 4.33 -28.73 -23.39
N LEU A 191 5.03 -29.84 -23.10
CA LEU A 191 4.47 -30.96 -22.32
C LEU A 191 4.50 -30.71 -20.81
N LEU A 192 5.48 -29.96 -20.30
CA LEU A 192 5.71 -29.79 -18.87
C LEU A 192 4.84 -28.69 -18.25
N ILE A 193 4.54 -27.62 -18.98
CA ILE A 193 3.64 -26.53 -18.55
C ILE A 193 2.25 -27.04 -18.13
N PRO A 194 1.49 -27.79 -18.95
CA PRO A 194 0.16 -28.24 -18.57
C PRO A 194 0.19 -29.20 -17.37
N VAL A 195 1.25 -29.99 -17.22
CA VAL A 195 1.46 -30.85 -16.05
C VAL A 195 1.64 -30.02 -14.78
N LEU A 196 2.50 -29.00 -14.81
CA LEU A 196 2.68 -28.10 -13.67
C LEU A 196 1.39 -27.36 -13.31
N LEU A 197 0.65 -26.87 -14.32
CA LEU A 197 -0.64 -26.21 -14.13
C LEU A 197 -1.65 -27.16 -13.45
N ALA A 198 -1.77 -28.39 -13.94
CA ALA A 198 -2.62 -29.40 -13.34
C ALA A 198 -2.23 -29.70 -11.89
N LEU A 199 -0.93 -29.83 -11.59
CA LEU A 199 -0.44 -30.04 -10.23
C LEU A 199 -0.79 -28.87 -9.30
N THR A 200 -0.68 -27.63 -9.76
CA THR A 200 -1.07 -26.46 -8.95
C THR A 200 -2.57 -26.45 -8.63
N VAL A 201 -3.42 -26.81 -9.60
CA VAL A 201 -4.88 -26.90 -9.39
C VAL A 201 -5.22 -28.04 -8.42
N ILE A 202 -4.59 -29.21 -8.57
CA ILE A 202 -4.77 -30.35 -7.66
C ILE A 202 -4.34 -29.97 -6.25
N LEU A 203 -3.18 -29.33 -6.09
CA LEU A 203 -2.69 -28.88 -4.79
C LEU A 203 -3.67 -27.89 -4.12
N ALA A 204 -4.18 -26.92 -4.88
CA ALA A 204 -5.19 -25.98 -4.39
C ALA A 204 -6.48 -26.69 -3.96
N ALA A 205 -6.93 -27.69 -4.72
CA ALA A 205 -8.10 -28.49 -4.37
C ALA A 205 -7.89 -29.33 -3.10
N VAL A 206 -6.70 -29.93 -2.91
CA VAL A 206 -6.35 -30.67 -1.69
C VAL A 206 -6.33 -29.76 -0.47
N ILE A 207 -5.71 -28.58 -0.58
CA ILE A 207 -5.70 -27.58 0.51
C ILE A 207 -7.14 -27.17 0.86
N ALA A 208 -7.98 -26.88 -0.14
CA ALA A 208 -9.38 -26.53 0.09
C ALA A 208 -10.13 -27.69 0.79
N ALA A 209 -10.01 -28.92 0.29
CA ALA A 209 -10.67 -30.09 0.88
C ALA A 209 -10.23 -30.33 2.33
N PHE A 210 -8.95 -30.12 2.65
CA PHE A 210 -8.44 -30.24 4.02
C PHE A 210 -9.03 -29.15 4.95
N VAL A 211 -9.01 -27.89 4.50
CA VAL A 211 -9.55 -26.76 5.27
C VAL A 211 -11.05 -26.91 5.53
N PHE A 212 -11.84 -27.23 4.51
CA PHE A 212 -13.29 -27.39 4.64
C PHE A 212 -13.70 -28.72 5.29
N GLY A 213 -12.92 -29.79 5.08
CA GLY A 213 -13.16 -31.09 5.71
C GLY A 213 -12.99 -31.05 7.23
N MET A 214 -12.02 -30.30 7.75
CA MET A 214 -11.85 -30.08 9.19
C MET A 214 -12.95 -29.20 9.79
N ALA A 215 -13.48 -28.22 9.05
CA ALA A 215 -14.58 -27.38 9.51
C ALA A 215 -15.90 -28.16 9.68
N GLY A 216 -16.09 -29.25 8.92
CA GLY A 216 -17.28 -30.09 8.98
C GLY A 216 -17.31 -31.10 10.14
N SER A 217 -16.18 -31.38 10.82
CA SER A 217 -16.12 -32.35 11.92
C SER A 217 -16.28 -31.72 13.32
N ALA A 218 -16.48 -30.41 13.40
CA ALA A 218 -16.56 -29.65 14.66
C ALA A 218 -17.97 -29.13 15.00
N GLY A 219 -19.00 -29.58 14.26
CA GLY A 219 -20.42 -29.23 14.46
C GLY A 219 -21.27 -30.42 14.88
#